data_AF-A0A9P0G887-F1
#
_entry.id   AF-A0A9P0G887-F1
#
_cell.length_a   1.000
_cell.length_b   1.000
_cell.length_c   1.000
_cell.angle_alpha   90.00
_cell.angle_beta   90.00
_cell.angle_gamma   90.00
#
_symmetry.space_group_name_H-M   'P 1'
#
loop_
_entity.id
_entity.type
_entity.pdbx_description
1 polymer ?
#
loop_
_entity_poly.entity_id
_entity_poly.type
_entity_poly.pdbx_seq_one_letter_code
_entity_poly.pdbx_strand_id
1 'polypeptide(L)'
;MSSEQIKTTKRHDDFVNHRRFANDLSNVIDNARREYEEYIASSDNPKKLFKHIRCSLSSKVSVPLLKKTDGNLCNNDQETAEALANHFSQVFSLEPTGDIPVSHDARTATSLCNVEFSPAIVNENLKKIKSNSSPGIDNLSAMLLKEYLLWLYLYPLL
;
A
#
# COMPACT_ATOMS: atom_id res chain seq x y z
N MET A 1 -5.89 40.51 11.05
CA MET A 1 -5.81 41.86 10.47
C MET A 1 -5.12 41.75 9.12
N SER A 2 -5.83 42.09 8.05
CA SER A 2 -5.52 41.77 6.64
C SER A 2 -4.36 42.60 6.10
N SER A 3 -3.56 42.01 5.20
CA SER A 3 -2.38 42.57 4.51
C SER A 3 -2.61 43.88 3.73
N GLU A 4 -3.86 44.34 3.64
CA GLU A 4 -4.27 45.53 2.90
C GLU A 4 -3.97 46.85 3.63
N GLN A 5 -3.86 46.86 4.96
CA GLN A 5 -3.68 48.12 5.72
C GLN A 5 -2.25 48.69 5.65
N ILE A 6 -1.25 47.90 5.27
CA ILE A 6 0.15 48.34 5.19
C ILE A 6 0.41 49.23 3.95
N LYS A 7 -0.44 49.11 2.92
CA LYS A 7 -0.29 49.93 1.70
C LYS A 7 -0.83 51.35 1.85
N THR A 8 -1.67 51.62 2.85
CA THR A 8 -2.39 52.90 2.97
C THR A 8 -1.78 53.88 3.95
N THR A 9 -1.01 53.42 4.96
CA THR A 9 -0.37 54.31 5.95
C THR A 9 1.13 54.00 6.05
N LYS A 10 1.97 54.86 5.48
CA LYS A 10 3.45 54.73 5.52
C LYS A 10 4.03 55.10 6.89
N ARG A 11 3.44 54.64 7.98
CA ARG A 11 3.94 54.90 9.34
C ARG A 11 4.98 53.85 9.73
N HIS A 12 6.07 54.31 10.35
CA HIS A 12 7.16 53.44 10.81
C HIS A 12 6.67 52.33 11.76
N ASP A 13 5.69 52.65 12.61
CA ASP A 13 5.12 51.72 13.59
C ASP A 13 4.40 50.52 12.93
N ASP A 14 3.71 50.73 11.81
CA ASP A 14 3.01 49.66 11.08
C ASP A 14 4.01 48.66 10.49
N PHE A 15 5.16 49.15 9.99
CA PHE A 15 6.25 48.30 9.51
C PHE A 15 6.88 47.49 10.64
N VAL A 16 7.11 48.11 11.80
CA VAL A 16 7.67 47.43 12.98
C VAL A 16 6.72 46.34 13.48
N ASN A 17 5.42 46.63 13.56
CA ASN A 17 4.40 45.67 13.98
C ASN A 17 4.26 44.50 13.00
N HIS A 18 4.25 44.78 11.69
CA HIS A 18 4.24 43.73 10.68
C HIS A 18 5.47 42.82 10.76
N ARG A 19 6.66 43.42 10.93
CA ARG A 19 7.91 42.65 11.07
C ARG A 19 7.92 41.78 12.32
N ARG A 20 7.44 42.29 13.45
CA ARG A 20 7.29 41.51 14.69
C ARG A 20 6.36 40.32 14.47
N PHE A 21 5.17 40.57 13.91
CA PHE A 21 4.21 39.51 13.62
C PHE A 21 4.78 38.45 12.66
N ALA A 22 5.51 38.86 11.61
CA ALA A 22 6.13 37.93 10.67
C ALA A 22 7.23 37.08 11.32
N ASN A 23 8.04 37.67 12.20
CA ASN A 23 9.03 36.94 12.99
C ASN A 23 8.36 35.95 13.95
N ASP A 24 7.32 36.38 14.67
CA ASP A 24 6.57 35.53 15.60
C ASP A 24 5.92 34.35 14.88
N LEU A 25 5.29 34.60 13.72
CA LEU A 25 4.75 33.55 12.88
C LEU A 25 5.82 32.57 12.40
N SER A 26 6.99 33.07 12.00
CA SER A 26 8.11 32.21 11.57
C SER A 26 8.57 31.31 12.72
N ASN A 27 8.71 31.87 13.92
CA ASN A 27 9.07 31.11 15.13
C ASN A 27 8.03 30.02 15.45
N VAL A 28 6.73 30.32 15.32
CA VAL A 28 5.66 29.34 15.53
C VAL A 28 5.74 28.20 14.50
N ILE A 29 5.97 28.51 13.22
CA ILE A 29 6.11 27.51 12.16
C ILE A 29 7.33 26.62 12.43
N ASP A 30 8.46 27.20 12.83
CA ASP A 30 9.69 26.45 13.09
C ASP A 30 9.60 25.61 14.37
N ASN A 31 8.88 26.08 15.40
CA ASN A 31 8.55 25.26 16.57
C ASN A 31 7.67 24.07 16.18
N ALA A 32 6.59 24.29 15.43
CA ALA A 32 5.70 23.22 15.01
C ALA A 32 6.41 22.16 14.15
N ARG A 33 7.36 22.56 13.31
CA ARG A 33 8.20 21.63 12.54
C ARG A 33 9.08 20.76 13.45
N ARG A 34 9.75 21.38 14.43
CA ARG A 34 10.60 20.66 15.39
C ARG A 34 9.81 19.67 16.23
N GLU A 35 8.68 20.08 16.79
CA GLU A 35 7.80 19.21 17.57
C GLU A 35 7.33 17.99 16.75
N TYR A 36 7.02 18.21 15.47
CA TYR A 36 6.65 17.12 14.55
C TYR A 36 7.81 16.16 14.26
N GLU A 37 9.02 16.68 14.07
CA GLU A 37 10.23 15.86 13.86
C GLU A 37 10.58 15.04 15.12
N GLU A 38 10.50 15.64 16.31
CA GLU A 38 10.66 14.94 17.59
C GLU A 38 9.61 13.85 17.80
N TYR A 39 8.36 14.12 17.42
CA TYR A 39 7.29 13.12 17.45
C TYR A 39 7.56 11.93 16.51
N ILE A 40 8.12 12.17 15.33
CA ILE A 40 8.52 11.08 14.42
C ILE A 40 9.68 10.30 15.02
N ALA A 41 10.71 10.98 15.53
CA ALA A 41 11.91 10.38 16.09
C ALA A 41 11.63 9.52 17.33
N SER A 42 10.67 9.93 18.17
CA SER A 42 10.22 9.18 19.34
C SER A 42 9.24 8.04 19.03
N SER A 43 8.80 7.90 17.77
CA SER A 43 7.83 6.86 17.41
C SER A 43 8.50 5.54 17.05
N ASP A 44 8.02 4.43 17.63
CA ASP A 44 8.44 3.06 17.29
C ASP A 44 8.03 2.59 15.88
N ASN A 45 7.32 3.42 15.12
CA ASN A 45 6.80 3.04 13.81
C ASN A 45 7.74 3.55 12.70
N PRO A 46 8.58 2.69 12.10
CA PRO A 46 9.53 3.10 11.06
C PRO A 46 8.84 3.70 9.83
N LYS A 47 7.55 3.37 9.58
CA LYS A 47 6.80 3.92 8.44
C LYS A 47 6.65 5.44 8.53
N LYS A 48 6.57 6.02 9.74
CA LYS A 48 6.45 7.47 9.91
C LYS A 48 7.72 8.20 9.49
N LEU A 49 8.88 7.66 9.87
CA LEU A 49 10.19 8.16 9.45
C LEU A 49 10.34 8.09 7.93
N PHE A 50 10.11 6.92 7.33
CA PHE A 50 10.25 6.75 5.88
C PHE A 50 9.25 7.63 5.09
N LYS A 51 8.05 7.86 5.63
CA LYS A 51 7.09 8.81 5.05
C LYS A 51 7.63 10.24 5.08
N HIS A 52 8.15 10.70 6.23
CA HIS A 52 8.72 12.03 6.37
C HIS A 52 9.90 12.25 5.41
N ILE A 53 10.85 11.29 5.34
CA ILE A 53 11.97 11.32 4.40
C ILE A 53 11.47 11.39 2.95
N ARG A 54 10.48 10.55 2.58
CA ARG A 54 9.95 10.55 1.22
C ARG A 54 9.29 11.87 0.83
N CYS A 55 8.70 12.58 1.79
CA CYS A 55 8.10 13.89 1.57
C CYS A 55 9.13 15.03 1.49
N SER A 56 10.29 14.90 2.13
CA SER A 56 11.36 15.90 2.11
C SER A 56 12.29 15.79 0.89
N LEU A 57 12.37 14.61 0.27
CA LEU A 57 13.11 14.41 -0.97
C LEU A 57 12.46 15.14 -2.15
N SER A 58 13.24 15.98 -2.85
CA SER A 58 12.80 16.69 -4.06
C SER A 58 12.44 15.75 -5.21
N SER A 59 13.15 14.61 -5.31
CA SER A 59 12.82 13.55 -6.25
C SER A 59 11.63 12.75 -5.72
N LYS A 60 10.42 13.10 -6.16
CA LYS A 60 9.32 12.14 -6.12
C LYS A 60 9.75 10.97 -6.99
N VAL A 61 10.18 9.87 -6.37
CA VAL A 61 10.55 8.65 -7.09
C VAL A 61 9.30 8.18 -7.84
N SER A 62 9.19 8.60 -9.10
CA SER A 62 8.22 8.06 -10.04
C SER A 62 8.73 6.69 -10.45
N VAL A 63 7.83 5.72 -10.55
CA VAL A 63 8.15 4.44 -11.18
C VAL A 63 8.70 4.76 -12.57
N PRO A 64 9.91 4.29 -12.92
CA PRO A 64 10.47 4.55 -14.24
C PRO A 64 9.56 3.93 -15.30
N LEU A 65 9.24 4.71 -16.33
CA LEU A 65 8.40 4.26 -17.43
C LEU A 65 9.13 3.17 -18.21
N LEU A 66 8.43 2.09 -18.55
CA LEU A 66 9.00 1.01 -19.35
C LEU A 66 9.15 1.47 -20.81
N LYS A 67 10.27 1.11 -21.42
CA LYS A 67 10.50 1.31 -22.86
C LYS A 67 9.97 0.10 -23.61
N LYS A 68 9.09 0.33 -24.57
CA LYS A 68 8.56 -0.67 -25.50
C LYS A 68 9.63 -1.08 -26.53
N THR A 69 9.36 -2.15 -27.25
CA THR A 69 10.22 -2.68 -28.32
C THR A 69 10.38 -1.71 -29.49
N ASP A 70 9.40 -0.83 -29.74
CA ASP A 70 9.43 0.24 -30.73
C ASP A 70 10.28 1.46 -30.29
N GLY A 71 10.77 1.44 -29.06
CA GLY A 71 11.58 2.49 -28.46
C GLY A 71 10.79 3.60 -27.76
N ASN A 72 9.46 3.56 -27.76
CA ASN A 72 8.61 4.52 -27.07
C ASN A 72 8.44 4.17 -25.58
N LEU A 73 8.13 5.16 -24.75
CA LEU A 73 7.82 4.94 -23.33
C LEU A 73 6.35 4.59 -23.14
N CYS A 74 6.06 3.64 -22.24
CA CYS A 74 4.70 3.33 -21.79
C CYS A 74 4.18 4.49 -20.93
N ASN A 75 2.99 5.00 -21.23
CA ASN A 75 2.43 6.15 -20.51
C ASN A 75 1.29 5.79 -19.55
N ASN A 76 0.82 4.53 -19.59
CA ASN A 76 -0.25 4.04 -18.73
C ASN A 76 0.04 2.60 -18.25
N ASP A 77 -0.72 2.18 -17.23
CA ASP A 77 -0.54 0.88 -16.59
C ASP A 77 -0.87 -0.29 -17.53
N GLN A 78 -1.83 -0.10 -18.44
CA GLN A 78 -2.21 -1.13 -19.42
C GLN A 78 -1.08 -1.41 -20.41
N GLU A 79 -0.50 -0.38 -21.01
CA GLU A 79 0.64 -0.48 -21.92
C GLU A 79 1.86 -1.10 -21.23
N THR A 80 2.06 -0.77 -19.95
CA THR A 80 3.13 -1.33 -19.13
C THR A 80 2.91 -2.84 -18.94
N ALA A 81 1.68 -3.25 -18.62
CA ALA A 81 1.32 -4.65 -18.44
C ALA A 81 1.47 -5.45 -19.75
N GLU A 82 1.00 -4.89 -20.87
CA GLU A 82 1.12 -5.49 -22.20
C GLU A 82 2.59 -5.63 -22.64
N ALA A 83 3.41 -4.60 -22.41
CA ALA A 83 4.84 -4.64 -22.73
C ALA A 83 5.57 -5.73 -21.93
N LEU A 84 5.24 -5.88 -20.64
CA LEU A 84 5.78 -6.95 -19.80
C LEU A 84 5.31 -8.32 -20.28
N ALA A 85 4.01 -8.50 -20.54
CA ALA A 85 3.46 -9.77 -21.00
C ALA A 85 4.09 -10.22 -22.32
N ASN A 86 4.27 -9.29 -23.27
CA ASN A 86 4.92 -9.55 -24.55
C ASN A 86 6.40 -9.87 -24.38
N HIS A 87 7.10 -9.20 -23.46
CA HIS A 87 8.49 -9.54 -23.18
C HIS A 87 8.59 -10.95 -22.58
N PHE A 88 7.79 -11.25 -21.55
CA PHE A 88 7.78 -12.57 -20.93
C PHE A 88 7.46 -13.67 -21.95
N SER A 89 6.44 -13.50 -22.79
CA SER A 89 6.12 -14.52 -23.80
C SER A 89 7.25 -14.79 -24.81
N GLN A 90 8.13 -13.83 -25.05
CA GLN A 90 9.31 -14.00 -25.91
C GLN A 90 10.46 -14.74 -25.23
N VAL A 91 10.71 -14.47 -23.94
CA VAL A 91 11.81 -15.12 -23.19
C VAL A 91 11.41 -16.48 -22.63
N PHE A 92 10.12 -16.72 -22.41
CA PHE A 92 9.65 -18.05 -22.04
C PHE A 92 9.92 -19.00 -23.19
N SER A 93 10.83 -19.93 -22.93
CA SER A 93 11.14 -21.00 -23.86
C SER A 93 9.94 -21.93 -23.95
N LEU A 94 9.63 -22.43 -25.15
CA LEU A 94 8.75 -23.58 -25.26
C LEU A 94 9.43 -24.72 -24.51
N GLU A 95 8.88 -25.11 -23.35
CA GLU A 95 9.43 -26.25 -22.62
C GLU A 95 9.41 -27.46 -23.57
N PRO A 96 10.51 -28.22 -23.65
CA PRO A 96 10.55 -29.39 -24.50
C PRO A 96 9.41 -30.33 -24.12
N THR A 97 8.61 -30.74 -25.10
CA THR A 97 7.51 -31.71 -24.95
C THR A 97 8.03 -33.15 -24.69
N GLY A 98 9.22 -33.27 -24.13
CA GLY A 98 9.85 -34.53 -23.76
C GLY A 98 9.39 -34.99 -22.38
N ASP A 99 10.00 -36.08 -21.91
CA ASP A 99 9.74 -36.63 -20.59
C ASP A 99 10.09 -35.57 -19.52
N ILE A 100 9.04 -34.95 -18.96
CA ILE A 100 9.14 -34.24 -17.69
C ILE A 100 9.85 -35.20 -16.73
N PRO A 101 10.90 -34.78 -16.02
CA PRO A 101 11.58 -35.66 -15.08
C PRO A 101 10.53 -36.25 -14.14
N VAL A 102 10.28 -37.55 -14.31
CA VAL A 102 9.34 -38.27 -13.47
C VAL A 102 9.92 -38.18 -12.08
N SER A 103 9.17 -37.60 -11.13
CA SER A 103 9.59 -37.65 -9.73
C SER A 103 9.59 -39.11 -9.33
N HIS A 104 10.76 -39.73 -9.36
CA HIS A 104 10.94 -41.07 -8.84
C HIS A 104 10.76 -40.98 -7.32
N ASP A 105 9.81 -41.75 -6.82
CA ASP A 105 9.39 -41.89 -5.43
C ASP A 105 8.56 -40.72 -4.84
N ALA A 106 7.51 -41.12 -4.12
CA ALA A 106 6.86 -40.24 -3.16
C ALA A 106 7.93 -39.83 -2.13
N ARG A 107 8.25 -38.53 -2.05
CA ARG A 107 9.27 -37.99 -1.11
C ARG A 107 8.99 -38.34 0.36
N THR A 108 7.80 -38.85 0.66
CA THR A 108 7.37 -39.22 2.00
C THR A 108 6.54 -40.51 1.95
N ALA A 109 6.88 -41.48 2.79
CA ALA A 109 6.10 -42.71 2.97
C ALA A 109 4.79 -42.51 3.74
N THR A 110 4.63 -41.37 4.42
CA THR A 110 3.45 -41.03 5.20
C THR A 110 2.50 -40.16 4.39
N SER A 111 1.31 -40.67 4.13
CA SER A 111 0.19 -39.90 3.59
C SER A 111 -0.77 -39.51 4.71
N LEU A 112 -1.33 -38.31 4.64
CA LEU A 112 -2.35 -37.85 5.57
C LEU A 112 -3.69 -38.48 5.16
N CYS A 113 -4.05 -39.61 5.77
CA CYS A 113 -5.24 -40.37 5.37
C CYS A 113 -6.55 -39.68 5.82
N ASN A 114 -6.53 -39.05 6.98
CA ASN A 114 -7.70 -38.40 7.57
C ASN A 114 -7.33 -37.00 8.09
N VAL A 115 -8.20 -36.04 7.78
CA VAL A 115 -8.14 -34.68 8.32
C VAL A 115 -9.49 -34.38 8.96
N GLU A 116 -9.47 -34.00 10.23
CA GLU A 116 -10.68 -33.59 10.94
C GLU A 116 -10.78 -32.07 10.95
N PHE A 117 -11.91 -31.56 10.46
CA PHE A 117 -12.22 -30.13 10.48
C PHE A 117 -13.32 -29.86 11.49
N SER A 118 -12.94 -29.57 12.74
CA SER A 118 -13.92 -29.21 13.76
C SER A 118 -14.55 -27.83 13.45
N PRO A 119 -15.82 -27.60 13.82
CA PRO A 119 -16.47 -26.29 13.62
C PRO A 119 -15.70 -25.12 14.26
N ALA A 120 -15.01 -25.37 15.37
CA ALA A 120 -14.18 -24.38 16.06
C ALA A 120 -12.98 -23.95 15.19
N ILE A 121 -12.27 -24.90 14.59
CA ILE A 121 -11.13 -24.64 13.69
C ILE A 121 -11.59 -23.82 12.47
N VAL A 122 -12.73 -24.19 11.88
CA VAL A 122 -13.29 -23.47 10.72
C VAL A 122 -13.66 -22.04 11.09
N ASN A 123 -14.30 -21.82 12.25
CA ASN A 123 -14.66 -20.48 12.72
C ASN A 123 -13.43 -19.59 12.98
N GLU A 124 -12.43 -20.12 13.66
CA GLU A 124 -11.19 -19.37 13.92
C GLU A 124 -10.52 -18.90 12.63
N ASN A 125 -10.46 -19.77 11.62
CA ASN A 125 -9.88 -19.44 10.33
C ASN A 125 -10.73 -18.41 9.57
N LEU A 126 -12.06 -18.57 9.53
CA LEU A 126 -12.97 -17.61 8.87
C LEU A 126 -12.90 -16.21 9.50
N LYS A 127 -12.75 -16.10 10.83
CA LYS A 127 -12.56 -14.81 11.52
C LYS A 127 -11.29 -14.10 11.06
N LYS A 128 -10.19 -14.85 10.85
CA LYS A 128 -8.88 -14.34 10.41
C LYS A 128 -8.83 -13.88 8.96
N ILE A 129 -9.80 -14.28 8.12
CA ILE A 129 -9.86 -13.85 6.72
C ILE A 129 -9.99 -12.32 6.65
N LYS A 130 -9.22 -11.66 5.78
CA LYS A 130 -9.34 -10.22 5.55
C LYS A 130 -10.58 -9.94 4.72
N SER A 131 -11.49 -9.08 5.20
CA SER A 131 -12.76 -8.78 4.52
C SER A 131 -12.57 -8.10 3.16
N ASN A 132 -11.44 -7.42 2.96
CA ASN A 132 -11.08 -6.71 1.74
C ASN A 132 -10.21 -7.54 0.78
N SER A 133 -10.10 -8.85 1.00
CA SER A 133 -9.43 -9.74 0.04
C SER A 133 -10.24 -9.84 -1.25
N SER A 134 -9.54 -9.77 -2.39
CA SER A 134 -10.14 -10.00 -3.71
C SER A 134 -10.67 -11.42 -3.84
N PRO A 135 -11.80 -11.62 -4.55
CA PRO A 135 -12.32 -12.95 -4.85
C PRO A 135 -11.31 -13.82 -5.61
N GLY A 136 -11.34 -15.13 -5.38
CA GLY A 136 -10.54 -16.08 -6.12
C GLY A 136 -11.15 -16.41 -7.49
N ILE A 137 -10.65 -17.46 -8.12
CA ILE A 137 -11.23 -18.07 -9.34
C ILE A 137 -12.67 -18.58 -9.12
N ASP A 138 -13.02 -18.87 -7.87
CA ASP A 138 -14.39 -19.21 -7.44
C ASP A 138 -15.33 -18.00 -7.40
N ASN A 139 -14.79 -16.78 -7.56
CA ASN A 139 -15.49 -15.50 -7.49
C ASN A 139 -16.25 -15.27 -6.17
N LEU A 140 -15.83 -15.97 -5.09
CA LEU A 140 -16.40 -15.81 -3.75
C LEU A 140 -15.62 -14.74 -2.98
N SER A 141 -16.32 -13.73 -2.48
CA SER A 141 -15.69 -12.68 -1.67
C SER A 141 -15.52 -13.13 -0.23
N ALA A 142 -14.42 -12.68 0.40
CA ALA A 142 -14.16 -12.89 1.81
C ALA A 142 -15.25 -12.31 2.73
N MET A 143 -15.90 -11.23 2.29
CA MET A 143 -17.02 -10.61 3.00
C MET A 143 -18.23 -11.54 3.05
N LEU A 144 -18.59 -12.15 1.91
CA LEU A 144 -19.72 -13.06 1.80
C LEU A 144 -19.55 -14.28 2.74
N LEU A 145 -18.34 -14.87 2.77
CA LEU A 145 -18.02 -16.00 3.64
C LEU A 145 -18.20 -15.68 5.13
N LYS A 146 -17.91 -14.43 5.54
CA LYS A 146 -18.10 -13.99 6.93
C LYS A 146 -19.57 -13.78 7.28
N GLU A 147 -20.39 -13.31 6.34
CA GLU A 147 -21.83 -13.15 6.55
C GLU A 147 -22.56 -14.49 6.69
N TYR A 148 -22.22 -15.48 5.86
CA TYR A 148 -22.79 -16.83 5.99
C TYR A 148 -22.44 -17.49 7.33
N LEU A 149 -21.23 -17.24 7.86
CA LEU A 149 -20.89 -17.70 9.20
C LEU A 149 -21.82 -17.08 10.25
N LEU A 150 -22.09 -15.78 10.21
CA LEU A 150 -23.02 -15.13 11.13
C LEU A 150 -24.43 -15.77 11.05
N TRP A 151 -24.88 -16.09 9.84
CA TRP A 151 -26.16 -16.75 9.61
C TRP A 151 -26.23 -18.16 10.23
N LEU A 152 -25.20 -18.99 10.08
CA LEU A 152 -25.14 -20.32 10.69
C LEU A 152 -25.16 -20.27 12.24
N TYR A 153 -24.66 -19.20 12.84
CA TYR A 153 -24.71 -19.01 14.30
C TYR A 153 -26.06 -18.46 14.80
N LEU A 154 -26.75 -17.65 13.99
CA LEU A 154 -28.04 -17.05 14.36
C LEU A 154 -29.22 -17.99 14.10
N TYR A 155 -29.09 -18.89 13.14
CA TYR A 155 -30.11 -19.89 12.79
C TYR A 155 -29.46 -21.27 12.65
N PRO A 156 -29.15 -21.96 13.77
CA PRO A 156 -28.86 -23.38 13.69
C PRO A 156 -30.10 -24.06 13.10
N LEU A 157 -29.94 -24.67 11.92
CA LEU A 157 -30.97 -25.47 11.28
C LEU A 157 -31.49 -26.51 12.31
N LEU A 158 -32.79 -26.39 12.64
CA LEU A 158 -33.55 -27.34 13.46
C LEU A 158 -33.57 -28.73 12.82
#